data_AF-A0A2V5Y783-F1
#
_entry.id   AF-A0A2V5Y783-F1
#
_cell.length_a   1.000
_cell.length_b   1.000
_cell.length_c   1.000
_cell.angle_alpha   90.00
_cell.angle_beta   90.00
_cell.angle_gamma   90.00
#
_symmetry.space_group_name_H-M   'P 1'
#
loop_
_entity.id
_entity.type
_entity.pdbx_description
1 polymer ?
#
loop_
_entity_poly.entity_id
_entity_poly.type
_entity_poly.pdbx_seq_one_letter_code
_entity_poly.pdbx_strand_id
1 'polypeptide(L)' 'FTKIYGGKAGVLSFRSLGEIIEAVKQINRDYPKHSRAAYDLAREFFESEKVLKSILDRAGI' A
#
# COMPACT_ATOMS: atom_id res chain seq x y z
N PHE A 1 8.05 -1.98 2.81
CA PHE A 1 6.77 -1.51 2.25
C PHE A 1 5.62 -1.76 3.23
N THR A 2 5.17 -3.00 3.43
CA THR A 2 4.10 -3.39 4.37
C THR A 2 4.39 -3.11 5.85
N LYS A 3 5.64 -3.05 6.29
CA LYS A 3 5.98 -2.61 7.67
C LYS A 3 5.62 -1.14 7.95
N ILE A 4 5.56 -0.33 6.91
CA ILE A 4 5.32 1.13 6.98
C ILE A 4 3.90 1.45 6.51
N TYR A 5 3.39 0.71 5.52
CA TYR A 5 2.12 0.99 4.83
C TYR A 5 1.12 -0.18 4.85
N GLY A 6 1.41 -1.25 5.61
CA GLY A 6 0.55 -2.43 5.69
C GLY A 6 -0.62 -2.20 6.63
N GLY A 7 -1.81 -2.62 6.20
CA GLY A 7 -3.04 -2.51 6.97
C GLY A 7 -3.93 -3.75 6.81
N LYS A 8 -5.17 -3.65 7.29
CA LYS A 8 -6.19 -4.70 7.10
C LYS A 8 -6.91 -4.63 5.73
N ALA A 9 -6.64 -3.59 4.93
CA ALA A 9 -7.18 -3.39 3.59
C ALA A 9 -6.14 -2.72 2.68
N GLY A 10 -6.27 -2.89 1.37
CA GLY A 10 -5.27 -2.44 0.40
C GLY A 10 -4.02 -3.32 0.42
N VAL A 11 -2.96 -2.87 1.10
CA VAL A 11 -1.68 -3.58 1.15
C VAL A 11 -1.62 -4.46 2.41
N LEU A 12 -1.59 -5.77 2.22
CA LEU A 12 -1.62 -6.77 3.30
C LEU A 12 -0.22 -7.34 3.57
N SER A 13 0.15 -7.46 4.85
CA SER A 13 1.39 -8.13 5.29
C SER A 13 1.13 -9.59 5.65
N PHE A 14 2.08 -10.47 5.32
CA PHE A 14 2.03 -11.89 5.66
C PHE A 14 3.43 -12.38 6.06
N ARG A 15 3.48 -13.45 6.86
CA ARG A 15 4.71 -14.10 7.35
C ARG A 15 4.80 -15.57 6.96
N SER A 16 3.77 -16.10 6.32
CA SER A 16 3.70 -17.51 5.91
C SER A 16 2.93 -17.67 4.60
N LEU A 17 3.10 -18.81 3.94
CA LEU A 17 2.39 -19.13 2.70
C LEU A 17 0.87 -19.26 2.92
N GLY A 18 0.46 -19.78 4.08
CA GLY A 18 -0.95 -19.88 4.46
C GLY A 18 -1.62 -18.52 4.60
N GLU A 19 -0.91 -17.54 5.17
CA GLU A 19 -1.40 -16.15 5.27
C GLU A 19 -1.59 -15.49 3.90
N ILE A 20 -0.78 -15.84 2.89
CA ILE A 20 -0.97 -15.34 1.52
C ILE A 20 -2.30 -15.80 0.95
N ILE A 21 -2.62 -17.08 1.11
CA ILE A 21 -3.88 -17.65 0.61
C ILE A 21 -5.08 -16.95 1.25
N GLU A 22 -5.04 -16.73 2.56
CA GLU A 22 -6.11 -16.02 3.27
C GLU A 22 -6.20 -14.53 2.92
N ALA A 23 -5.07 -13.86 2.69
CA ALA A 23 -5.03 -12.48 2.22
C ALA A 23 -5.67 -12.33 0.83
N VAL A 24 -5.36 -13.24 -0.09
CA VAL A 24 -5.93 -13.23 -1.46
C VAL A 24 -7.44 -13.50 -1.42
N LYS A 25 -7.90 -14.45 -0.58
CA LYS A 25 -9.34 -14.69 -0.40
C LYS A 25 -10.07 -13.45 0.12
N GLN A 26 -9.49 -12.73 1.08
CA GLN A 26 -10.06 -11.49 1.61
C GLN A 26 -10.15 -10.39 0.54
N ILE A 27 -9.07 -10.20 -0.24
CA ILE A 27 -9.05 -9.25 -1.35
C ILE A 27 -10.14 -9.57 -2.37
N ASN A 28 -10.26 -10.83 -2.79
CA ASN A 28 -11.24 -11.22 -3.80
C ASN A 28 -12.70 -11.11 -3.32
N ARG A 29 -12.93 -11.29 -2.01
CA ARG A 29 -14.27 -11.16 -1.42
C ARG A 29 -14.81 -9.73 -1.46
N ASP A 30 -13.93 -8.73 -1.41
CA ASP A 30 -14.30 -7.31 -1.49
C ASP A 30 -13.22 -6.49 -2.22
N TYR A 31 -13.01 -6.84 -3.49
CA TYR A 31 -11.97 -6.23 -4.31
C TYR A 31 -12.11 -4.69 -4.43
N PRO A 32 -13.33 -4.12 -4.61
CA PRO A 32 -13.47 -2.66 -4.69
C PRO A 32 -12.97 -1.95 -3.43
N LYS A 33 -13.27 -2.47 -2.23
CA LYS A 33 -12.77 -1.91 -0.97
C LYS A 33 -11.25 -1.97 -0.89
N HIS A 34 -10.66 -3.12 -1.20
CA HIS A 34 -9.21 -3.30 -1.14
C HIS A 34 -8.50 -2.41 -2.18
N SER A 35 -9.02 -2.35 -3.40
CA SER A 35 -8.51 -1.47 -4.46
C SER A 35 -8.56 0.00 -4.03
N ARG A 36 -9.68 0.45 -3.46
CA ARG A 36 -9.81 1.83 -3.00
C ARG A 36 -8.84 2.16 -1.86
N ALA A 37 -8.73 1.27 -0.87
CA ALA A 37 -7.78 1.45 0.23
C ALA A 37 -6.32 1.49 -0.25
N ALA A 38 -5.96 0.68 -1.25
CA ALA A 38 -4.63 0.74 -1.87
C ALA A 38 -4.40 2.06 -2.62
N TYR A 39 -5.42 2.55 -3.34
CA TYR A 39 -5.37 3.84 -4.03
C TYR A 39 -5.21 5.01 -3.05
N ASP A 40 -5.99 5.06 -1.97
CA ASP A 40 -5.94 6.15 -1.00
C ASP A 40 -4.55 6.22 -0.34
N LEU A 41 -3.97 5.06 0.00
CA LEU A 41 -2.59 4.95 0.46
C LEU A 41 -1.56 5.44 -0.58
N ALA A 42 -1.72 5.02 -1.85
CA ALA A 42 -0.86 5.46 -2.93
C ALA A 42 -0.92 6.98 -3.11
N ARG A 43 -2.10 7.59 -3.04
CA ARG A 43 -2.28 9.04 -3.12
C ARG A 43 -1.71 9.77 -1.91
N GLU A 44 -1.70 9.13 -0.74
CA GLU A 44 -1.17 9.74 0.46
C GLU A 44 0.37 9.79 0.46
N PHE A 45 1.03 8.72 0.02
CA PHE A 45 2.49 8.58 0.20
C PHE A 45 3.29 8.55 -1.11
N PHE A 46 2.66 8.19 -2.22
CA PHE A 46 3.33 7.93 -3.50
C PHE A 46 2.83 8.83 -4.64
N GLU A 47 2.07 9.87 -4.31
CA GLU A 47 1.68 10.90 -5.26
C GLU A 47 2.94 11.65 -5.75
N SER A 48 2.97 11.93 -7.05
CA SER A 48 4.12 12.49 -7.77
C SER A 48 4.67 13.77 -7.17
N GLU A 49 3.84 14.74 -6.77
CA GLU A 49 4.30 15.98 -6.17
C GLU A 49 5.00 15.73 -4.83
N LYS A 50 4.44 14.83 -4.00
CA LYS A 50 5.05 14.46 -2.70
C LYS A 50 6.37 13.75 -2.88
N VAL A 51 6.43 12.78 -3.80
CA VAL A 51 7.64 11.99 -4.06
C VAL A 51 8.71 12.86 -4.69
N LEU A 52 8.35 13.66 -5.70
CA LEU A 52 9.28 14.56 -6.39
C LEU A 52 9.86 15.57 -5.41
N LYS A 53 9.02 16.23 -4.61
CA LYS A 53 9.47 17.15 -3.58
C LYS A 53 10.44 16.47 -2.60
N SER A 54 10.10 15.29 -2.09
CA SER A 54 10.97 14.53 -1.19
C SER A 54 12.33 14.20 -1.82
N ILE A 55 12.37 13.88 -3.12
CA ILE A 55 13.62 13.62 -3.85
C ILE A 55 14.45 14.89 -3.99
N LEU A 56 13.84 16.00 -4.38
CA LEU A 56 14.51 17.30 -4.55
C LEU A 56 15.08 17.81 -3.22
N ASP A 57 14.26 17.77 -2.15
CA ASP A 57 14.67 18.14 -0.79
C ASP A 57 15.90 17.32 -0.32
N ARG A 58 15.94 16.02 -0.66
CA ARG A 58 17.06 15.13 -0.33
C ARG A 58 18.29 15.33 -1.22
N ALA A 59 18.10 15.86 -2.43
CA ALA A 59 19.18 16.23 -3.33
C ALA A 59 19.75 17.64 -3.02
N GLY A 60 19.07 18.42 -2.16
CA GLY A 60 19.50 19.76 -1.76
C GLY A 60 19.29 20.80 -2.85
N ILE A 61 18.32 20.58 -3.75
CA ILE A 61 17.98 21.46 -4.88
C ILE A 61 16.50 21.83 -4.89
#